data_AF-A0A1Z5K3S6-F1
#
_entry.id   AF-A0A1Z5K3S6-F1
#
_cell.length_a   1.000
_cell.length_b   1.000
_cell.length_c   1.000
_cell.angle_alpha   90.00
_cell.angle_beta   90.00
_cell.angle_gamma   90.00
#
_symmetry.space_group_name_H-M   'P 1'
#
loop_
_entity.id
_entity.type
_entity.pdbx_description
1 polymer ?
#
loop_
_entity_poly.entity_id
_entity_poly.type
_entity_poly.pdbx_seq_one_letter_code
_entity_poly.pdbx_strand_id
1 'polypeptide(L)'
;MSPHAESNRRKADPDDDDLPAQTRMRIGETSLNKVKASHLLKCPVSFVPIQMDGDKLVSSSGSKRLIECEVGLSDLQRMTDLFYQKAFLDATLDSFIHSHSEPHGLRFAKWIYQQLTGSCLWDEDCRLRDKTPFPISSNDQHVVFDLASAHIAARGSLKRPKEYRERAFQLDECRVWMRLHFWAMRESGVFVQSPSFADYYVRFIGHYIGVYETQSPLFTRESLRWSADPENIDNYIANGRRMIDVLGLSIEEARQQIPEEERSDTQWPYHTVKESIA
;
A
#
# COMPACT_ATOMS: atom_id res chain seq x y z
N MET A 1 21.27 -64.51 9.30
CA MET A 1 20.04 -65.34 9.30
C MET A 1 19.11 -64.81 8.23
N SER A 2 18.76 -65.65 7.27
CA SER A 2 17.60 -65.47 6.37
C SER A 2 16.49 -66.42 6.88
N PRO A 3 15.18 -66.24 6.54
CA PRO A 3 14.71 -66.53 5.18
C PRO A 3 13.52 -65.67 4.65
N HIS A 4 13.21 -65.89 3.37
CA HIS A 4 11.96 -65.75 2.57
C HIS A 4 10.80 -64.83 3.04
N ALA A 5 10.18 -63.96 2.23
CA ALA A 5 9.82 -63.92 0.80
C ALA A 5 8.53 -64.68 0.39
N GLU A 6 7.44 -63.93 0.16
CA GLU A 6 6.31 -64.16 -0.79
C GLU A 6 5.44 -62.87 -0.75
N SER A 7 5.16 -62.10 -1.80
CA SER A 7 4.62 -62.39 -3.15
C SER A 7 3.15 -62.84 -3.17
N ASN A 8 2.23 -61.93 -3.50
CA ASN A 8 1.17 -62.29 -4.45
C ASN A 8 0.67 -61.12 -5.31
N ARG A 9 0.37 -61.43 -6.58
CA ARG A 9 -0.17 -60.52 -7.60
C ARG A 9 -1.66 -60.78 -7.79
N ARG A 10 -2.41 -59.75 -8.24
CA ARG A 10 -3.57 -59.76 -9.17
C ARG A 10 -4.26 -58.39 -9.08
N LYS A 11 -4.82 -57.79 -10.13
CA LYS A 11 -4.67 -57.90 -11.61
C LYS A 11 -5.45 -56.68 -12.19
N ALA A 12 -5.11 -56.21 -13.38
CA ALA A 12 -6.00 -55.33 -14.18
C ALA A 12 -7.23 -56.16 -14.67
N ASP A 13 -8.26 -55.65 -15.35
CA ASP A 13 -8.28 -54.62 -16.41
C ASP A 13 -9.75 -54.11 -16.66
N PRO A 14 -10.24 -53.61 -17.83
CA PRO A 14 -10.87 -52.28 -17.92
C PRO A 14 -12.33 -52.27 -18.47
N ASP A 15 -12.61 -51.39 -19.47
CA ASP A 15 -13.85 -51.09 -20.23
C ASP A 15 -14.74 -49.98 -19.58
N ASP A 16 -14.81 -48.75 -20.13
CA ASP A 16 -15.44 -48.23 -21.38
C ASP A 16 -16.99 -48.28 -21.41
N ASP A 17 -17.63 -47.10 -21.43
CA ASP A 17 -18.65 -46.74 -22.45
C ASP A 17 -19.21 -45.30 -22.30
N ASP A 18 -19.66 -44.78 -23.44
CA ASP A 18 -20.04 -43.43 -23.86
C ASP A 18 -21.00 -42.53 -23.02
N LEU A 19 -20.68 -41.22 -23.04
CA LEU A 19 -21.49 -40.03 -23.45
C LEU A 19 -23.05 -40.02 -23.28
N PRO A 20 -23.70 -38.86 -22.94
CA PRO A 20 -23.55 -37.65 -23.75
C PRO A 20 -23.67 -36.27 -23.06
N ALA A 21 -23.47 -35.23 -23.87
CA ALA A 21 -23.60 -33.82 -23.51
C ALA A 21 -25.06 -33.31 -23.42
N GLN A 22 -25.19 -32.07 -22.91
CA GLN A 22 -26.37 -31.19 -22.90
C GLN A 22 -27.38 -31.34 -21.73
N THR A 23 -27.16 -30.56 -20.66
CA THR A 23 -28.27 -29.94 -19.91
C THR A 23 -28.17 -28.42 -20.01
N ARG A 24 -29.06 -27.84 -20.80
CA ARG A 24 -29.10 -26.41 -21.16
C ARG A 24 -30.05 -25.67 -20.23
N MET A 25 -29.57 -25.16 -19.09
CA MET A 25 -30.38 -24.27 -18.24
C MET A 25 -30.11 -22.79 -18.54
N ARG A 26 -31.00 -22.20 -19.33
CA ARG A 26 -31.16 -20.73 -19.41
C ARG A 26 -31.74 -20.23 -18.08
N ILE A 27 -31.02 -19.35 -17.38
CA ILE A 27 -31.62 -18.43 -16.40
C ILE A 27 -31.05 -17.02 -16.60
N GLY A 28 -31.91 -16.11 -17.04
CA GLY A 28 -31.94 -14.76 -16.45
C GLY A 28 -30.86 -13.73 -16.82
N GLU A 29 -30.34 -13.69 -18.05
CA GLU A 29 -29.70 -12.45 -18.55
C GLU A 29 -30.75 -11.34 -18.79
N THR A 30 -31.26 -10.72 -17.72
CA THR A 30 -31.86 -9.37 -17.78
C THR A 30 -31.96 -8.75 -16.38
N SER A 31 -31.69 -7.44 -16.30
CA SER A 31 -32.07 -6.55 -15.18
C SER A 31 -31.25 -6.53 -13.86
N LEU A 32 -29.96 -6.90 -13.87
CA LEU A 32 -29.01 -6.54 -12.78
C LEU A 32 -27.87 -5.62 -13.22
N ASN A 33 -27.45 -5.66 -14.50
CA ASN A 33 -26.34 -4.85 -15.02
C ASN A 33 -26.69 -3.37 -15.28
N LYS A 34 -27.95 -2.94 -15.09
CA LYS A 34 -28.40 -1.58 -15.39
C LYS A 34 -28.28 -0.58 -14.23
N VAL A 35 -28.00 -1.04 -13.00
CA VAL A 35 -27.98 -0.19 -11.79
C VAL A 35 -26.56 0.27 -11.39
N LYS A 36 -25.49 -0.40 -11.87
CA LYS A 36 -24.09 -0.02 -11.55
C LYS A 36 -23.41 0.86 -12.59
N ALA A 37 -23.96 0.98 -13.81
CA ALA A 37 -23.31 1.71 -14.91
C ALA A 37 -23.57 3.24 -14.91
N SER A 38 -24.55 3.74 -14.17
CA SER A 38 -25.02 5.14 -14.25
C SER A 38 -24.30 6.14 -13.34
N HIS A 39 -23.35 5.68 -12.51
CA HIS A 39 -22.57 6.53 -11.59
C HIS A 39 -21.10 6.72 -11.99
N LEU A 40 -20.59 6.02 -13.01
CA LEU A 40 -19.20 6.12 -13.47
C LEU A 40 -18.91 7.36 -14.35
N LEU A 41 -19.85 8.30 -14.41
CA LEU A 41 -19.69 9.62 -15.03
C LEU A 41 -20.17 10.66 -14.01
N LYS A 42 -19.26 11.37 -13.32
CA LYS A 42 -19.46 12.68 -12.64
C LYS A 42 -18.22 13.12 -11.82
N CYS A 43 -17.19 13.60 -12.51
CA CYS A 43 -16.49 14.85 -12.17
C CYS A 43 -15.35 15.08 -13.17
N PRO A 44 -15.15 16.30 -13.69
CA PRO A 44 -13.86 16.65 -14.28
C PRO A 44 -12.78 16.57 -13.19
N VAL A 45 -11.55 16.20 -13.57
CA VAL A 45 -10.43 16.10 -12.61
C VAL A 45 -10.21 17.47 -11.96
N SER A 46 -10.40 17.54 -10.65
CA SER A 46 -10.26 18.76 -9.86
C SER A 46 -8.93 18.72 -9.13
N PHE A 47 -8.01 19.59 -9.51
CA PHE A 47 -6.82 19.83 -8.70
C PHE A 47 -7.22 20.38 -7.32
N VAL A 48 -6.61 19.84 -6.27
CA VAL A 48 -6.76 20.33 -4.89
C VAL A 48 -5.36 20.57 -4.32
N PRO A 49 -5.00 21.81 -3.91
CA PRO A 49 -3.69 22.06 -3.33
C PRO A 49 -3.54 21.36 -1.97
N ILE A 50 -2.31 20.94 -1.64
CA ILE A 50 -1.96 20.62 -0.25
C ILE A 50 -2.00 21.94 0.55
N GLN A 51 -2.60 21.91 1.73
CA GLN A 51 -2.55 23.04 2.67
C GLN A 51 -1.58 22.70 3.79
N MET A 52 -0.77 23.70 4.16
CA MET A 52 0.30 23.60 5.14
C MET A 52 0.12 24.68 6.21
N ASP A 53 0.35 24.33 7.46
CA ASP A 53 0.54 25.25 8.60
C ASP A 53 1.96 25.05 9.14
N GLY A 54 2.88 25.93 8.72
CA GLY A 54 4.31 25.67 8.78
C GLY A 54 4.66 24.37 8.02
N ASP A 55 5.39 23.47 8.67
CA ASP A 55 5.78 22.17 8.09
C ASP A 55 4.70 21.08 8.23
N LYS A 56 3.52 21.39 8.79
CA LYS A 56 2.44 20.42 9.03
C LYS A 56 1.38 20.49 7.95
N LEU A 57 1.06 19.36 7.33
CA LEU A 57 -0.13 19.25 6.48
C LEU A 57 -1.40 19.42 7.32
N VAL A 58 -2.34 20.20 6.81
CA VAL A 58 -3.65 20.44 7.43
C VAL A 58 -4.79 20.09 6.48
N SER A 59 -5.89 19.57 7.03
CA SER A 59 -7.10 19.24 6.26
C SER A 59 -7.73 20.50 5.68
N SER A 60 -8.06 20.48 4.38
CA SER A 60 -8.75 21.57 3.70
C SER A 60 -10.19 21.21 3.37
N SER A 61 -11.02 22.21 3.05
CA SER A 61 -12.36 21.96 2.47
C SER A 61 -12.29 21.14 1.18
N GLY A 62 -11.17 21.23 0.45
CA GLY A 62 -10.91 20.42 -0.75
C GLY A 62 -10.61 18.96 -0.42
N SER A 63 -9.66 18.68 0.49
CA SER A 63 -9.30 17.31 0.87
C SER A 63 -10.46 16.59 1.55
N LYS A 64 -11.22 17.33 2.38
CA LYS A 64 -12.43 16.83 3.03
C LYS A 64 -13.49 16.44 2.00
N ARG A 65 -13.76 17.28 0.99
CA ARG A 65 -14.67 16.96 -0.12
C ARG A 65 -14.25 15.70 -0.90
N LEU A 66 -12.96 15.55 -1.22
CA LEU A 66 -12.46 14.35 -1.91
C LEU A 66 -12.79 13.07 -1.13
N ILE A 67 -12.64 13.10 0.19
CA ILE A 67 -13.02 11.98 1.06
C ILE A 67 -14.55 11.82 1.16
N GLU A 68 -15.30 12.88 1.46
CA GLU A 68 -16.75 12.79 1.73
C GLU A 68 -17.59 12.51 0.48
N CYS A 69 -17.12 12.90 -0.72
CA CYS A 69 -17.89 12.80 -1.96
C CYS A 69 -17.38 11.75 -2.95
N GLU A 70 -16.10 11.32 -2.88
CA GLU A 70 -15.48 10.52 -3.95
C GLU A 70 -14.92 9.16 -3.49
N VAL A 71 -14.31 9.07 -2.29
CA VAL A 71 -13.62 7.84 -1.83
C VAL A 71 -14.13 7.26 -0.51
N GLY A 72 -14.29 8.06 0.54
CA GLY A 72 -14.76 7.60 1.86
C GLY A 72 -13.82 6.66 2.62
N LEU A 73 -14.15 6.36 3.88
CA LEU A 73 -13.30 5.55 4.77
C LEU A 73 -13.20 4.07 4.33
N SER A 74 -14.25 3.51 3.74
CA SER A 74 -14.27 2.10 3.31
C SER A 74 -13.27 1.81 2.19
N ASP A 75 -13.04 2.76 1.27
CA ASP A 75 -12.11 2.55 0.15
C ASP A 75 -10.67 2.94 0.49
N LEU A 76 -10.50 3.83 1.48
CA LEU A 76 -9.22 3.94 2.18
C LEU A 76 -8.86 2.62 2.87
N GLN A 77 -9.78 1.98 3.60
CA GLN A 77 -9.54 0.70 4.23
C GLN A 77 -9.22 -0.40 3.20
N ARG A 78 -10.02 -0.51 2.13
CA ARG A 78 -9.78 -1.48 1.05
C ARG A 78 -8.38 -1.31 0.43
N MET A 79 -7.94 -0.07 0.20
CA MET A 79 -6.60 0.26 -0.27
C MET A 79 -5.52 -0.14 0.73
N THR A 80 -5.65 0.21 2.01
CA THR A 80 -4.61 -0.06 3.01
C THR A 80 -4.56 -1.53 3.41
N ASP A 81 -5.67 -2.26 3.43
CA ASP A 81 -5.71 -3.72 3.61
C ASP A 81 -4.97 -4.42 2.44
N LEU A 82 -5.16 -3.98 1.18
CA LEU A 82 -4.41 -4.48 0.02
C LEU A 82 -2.92 -4.14 0.07
N PHE A 83 -2.54 -2.99 0.66
CA PHE A 83 -1.14 -2.63 0.89
C PHE A 83 -0.50 -3.56 1.92
N TYR A 84 -1.15 -3.78 3.07
CA TYR A 84 -0.59 -4.65 4.11
C TYR A 84 -0.51 -6.12 3.66
N GLN A 85 -1.46 -6.61 2.85
CA GLN A 85 -1.34 -7.92 2.19
C GLN A 85 -0.07 -8.05 1.33
N LYS A 86 0.39 -6.97 0.68
CA LYS A 86 1.66 -6.95 -0.06
C LYS A 86 2.86 -6.82 0.87
N ALA A 87 2.78 -5.94 1.87
CA ALA A 87 3.85 -5.68 2.82
C ALA A 87 4.19 -6.90 3.70
N PHE A 88 3.22 -7.75 4.06
CA PHE A 88 3.46 -9.01 4.76
C PHE A 88 4.19 -10.06 3.91
N LEU A 89 4.18 -9.91 2.58
CA LEU A 89 4.83 -10.81 1.62
C LEU A 89 6.15 -10.26 1.08
N ASP A 90 6.50 -9.01 1.40
CA ASP A 90 7.77 -8.36 1.07
C ASP A 90 8.73 -8.51 2.25
N ALA A 91 9.90 -9.13 2.02
CA ALA A 91 10.84 -9.42 3.10
C ALA A 91 11.49 -8.15 3.72
N THR A 92 11.53 -7.04 2.98
CA THR A 92 12.02 -5.76 3.49
C THR A 92 10.98 -5.14 4.43
N LEU A 93 9.73 -5.00 3.98
CA LEU A 93 8.68 -4.37 4.78
C LEU A 93 8.20 -5.23 5.95
N ASP A 94 8.09 -6.56 5.79
CA ASP A 94 7.64 -7.44 6.88
C ASP A 94 8.56 -7.39 8.11
N SER A 95 9.85 -7.11 7.89
CA SER A 95 10.83 -6.95 8.99
C SER A 95 10.46 -5.82 9.97
N PHE A 96 9.66 -4.84 9.54
CA PHE A 96 9.15 -3.74 10.37
C PHE A 96 7.79 -4.04 11.02
N ILE A 97 7.11 -5.12 10.63
CA ILE A 97 5.73 -5.43 11.03
C ILE A 97 5.76 -6.48 12.14
N HIS A 98 5.42 -6.10 13.38
CA HIS A 98 5.50 -6.99 14.54
C HIS A 98 4.59 -8.23 14.44
N SER A 99 3.29 -8.02 14.15
CA SER A 99 2.28 -9.09 14.04
C SER A 99 1.39 -8.87 12.82
N HIS A 100 0.95 -9.95 12.16
CA HIS A 100 -0.02 -9.91 11.06
C HIS A 100 -1.48 -9.92 11.51
N SER A 101 -1.76 -10.27 12.77
CA SER A 101 -3.14 -10.36 13.30
C SER A 101 -3.77 -8.99 13.61
N GLU A 102 -2.95 -7.94 13.66
CA GLU A 102 -3.38 -6.59 13.99
C GLU A 102 -4.13 -5.93 12.82
N PRO A 103 -5.15 -5.09 13.07
CA PRO A 103 -5.97 -4.45 12.04
C PRO A 103 -5.24 -3.26 11.38
N HIS A 104 -4.08 -3.52 10.79
CA HIS A 104 -3.16 -2.51 10.24
C HIS A 104 -3.78 -1.62 9.16
N GLY A 105 -4.49 -2.21 8.19
CA GLY A 105 -5.12 -1.43 7.13
C GLY A 105 -6.21 -0.51 7.65
N LEU A 106 -7.14 -1.00 8.47
CA LEU A 106 -8.14 -0.18 9.16
C LEU A 106 -7.50 0.96 9.99
N ARG A 107 -6.43 0.66 10.73
CA ARG A 107 -5.67 1.66 11.49
C ARG A 107 -5.11 2.75 10.58
N PHE A 108 -4.42 2.38 9.50
CA PHE A 108 -3.84 3.32 8.56
C PHE A 108 -4.93 4.14 7.83
N ALA A 109 -6.06 3.52 7.46
CA ALA A 109 -7.20 4.20 6.85
C ALA A 109 -7.84 5.25 7.77
N LYS A 110 -8.04 4.93 9.06
CA LYS A 110 -8.50 5.92 10.06
C LYS A 110 -7.52 7.08 10.20
N TRP A 111 -6.21 6.82 10.20
CA TRP A 111 -5.19 7.87 10.26
C TRP A 111 -5.24 8.79 9.03
N ILE A 112 -5.28 8.22 7.81
CA ILE A 112 -5.44 8.99 6.57
C ILE A 112 -6.72 9.83 6.63
N TYR A 113 -7.84 9.22 7.02
CA TYR A 113 -9.13 9.89 7.13
C TYR A 113 -9.06 11.09 8.09
N GLN A 114 -8.41 10.93 9.25
CA GLN A 114 -8.15 12.04 10.19
C GLN A 114 -7.31 13.15 9.54
N GLN A 115 -6.18 12.84 8.89
CA GLN A 115 -5.34 13.87 8.24
C GLN A 115 -6.10 14.65 7.15
N LEU A 116 -6.99 13.99 6.41
CA LEU A 116 -7.64 14.60 5.24
C LEU A 116 -8.99 15.28 5.55
N THR A 117 -9.62 14.98 6.68
CA THR A 117 -10.94 15.52 7.06
C THR A 117 -10.97 16.34 8.35
N GLY A 118 -9.92 16.26 9.19
CA GLY A 118 -9.92 16.83 10.55
C GLY A 118 -10.73 16.02 11.56
N SER A 119 -11.12 14.77 11.24
CA SER A 119 -11.84 13.86 12.14
C SER A 119 -10.97 13.38 13.31
N CYS A 120 -11.59 13.09 14.47
CA CYS A 120 -10.94 12.53 15.66
C CYS A 120 -10.99 10.98 15.76
N LEU A 121 -11.47 10.29 14.71
CA LEU A 121 -11.67 8.83 14.73
C LEU A 121 -10.40 8.03 15.02
N TRP A 122 -9.22 8.52 14.61
CA TRP A 122 -7.96 7.85 14.91
C TRP A 122 -7.53 8.08 16.36
N ASP A 123 -7.72 9.28 16.91
CA ASP A 123 -7.40 9.60 18.31
C ASP A 123 -8.31 8.87 19.31
N GLU A 124 -9.57 8.64 18.96
CA GLU A 124 -10.50 7.76 19.68
C GLU A 124 -9.98 6.32 19.71
N ASP A 125 -9.58 5.80 18.55
CA ASP A 125 -9.02 4.47 18.40
C ASP A 125 -7.72 4.30 19.21
N CYS A 126 -6.85 5.32 19.22
CA CYS A 126 -5.59 5.32 19.99
C CYS A 126 -5.83 5.30 21.50
N ARG A 127 -6.87 6.01 21.99
CA ARG A 127 -7.20 6.04 23.42
C ARG A 127 -7.69 4.70 23.94
N LEU A 128 -8.42 3.94 23.11
CA LEU A 128 -9.09 2.68 23.46
C LEU A 128 -8.25 1.41 23.18
N ARG A 129 -7.08 1.55 22.54
CA ARG A 129 -6.16 0.42 22.30
C ARG A 129 -5.67 -0.23 23.58
N ASP A 130 -5.37 -1.52 23.46
CA ASP A 130 -4.56 -2.23 24.46
C ASP A 130 -3.22 -1.51 24.65
N LYS A 131 -2.80 -1.41 25.92
CA LYS A 131 -1.57 -0.75 26.34
C LYS A 131 -0.58 -1.74 26.97
N THR A 132 -0.83 -3.04 26.79
CA THR A 132 0.10 -4.12 27.16
C THR A 132 1.43 -3.94 26.43
N PRO A 133 2.56 -3.79 27.15
CA PRO A 133 3.87 -3.69 26.52
C PRO A 133 4.27 -5.02 25.88
N PHE A 134 4.95 -4.96 24.74
CA PHE A 134 5.56 -6.11 24.07
C PHE A 134 7.06 -5.89 23.84
N PRO A 135 7.88 -6.96 23.76
CA PRO A 135 9.32 -6.82 23.57
C PRO A 135 9.64 -6.30 22.15
N ILE A 136 10.36 -5.19 22.09
CA ILE A 136 10.92 -4.66 20.83
C ILE A 136 12.43 -4.93 20.73
N SER A 137 13.13 -5.04 21.85
CA SER A 137 14.54 -5.42 21.94
C SER A 137 14.71 -6.64 22.87
N SER A 138 15.93 -7.11 23.09
CA SER A 138 16.21 -8.17 24.07
C SER A 138 15.96 -7.74 25.52
N ASN A 139 15.98 -6.43 25.80
CA ASN A 139 15.83 -5.86 27.15
C ASN A 139 14.69 -4.84 27.26
N ASP A 140 14.14 -4.35 26.14
CA ASP A 140 13.18 -3.24 26.11
C ASP A 140 11.78 -3.71 25.70
N GLN A 141 10.78 -3.28 26.47
CA GLN A 141 9.37 -3.39 26.12
C GLN A 141 8.82 -2.04 25.67
N HIS A 142 7.89 -2.05 24.73
CA HIS A 142 7.25 -0.85 24.20
C HIS A 142 5.73 -1.03 24.11
N VAL A 143 5.00 0.07 24.23
CA VAL A 143 3.54 0.10 24.07
C VAL A 143 3.22 0.82 22.77
N VAL A 144 2.59 0.13 21.82
CA VAL A 144 2.14 0.73 20.56
C VAL A 144 0.66 1.09 20.65
N PHE A 145 0.38 2.39 20.74
CA PHE A 145 -0.98 2.92 20.80
C PHE A 145 -1.24 4.00 19.73
N ASP A 146 -0.21 4.63 19.16
CA ASP A 146 -0.31 5.68 18.16
C ASP A 146 0.70 5.50 17.00
N LEU A 147 0.82 6.50 16.12
CA LEU A 147 1.71 6.43 14.95
C LEU A 147 3.19 6.46 15.35
N ALA A 148 3.54 7.28 16.35
CA ALA A 148 4.94 7.49 16.76
C ALA A 148 5.49 6.24 17.45
N SER A 149 4.75 5.71 18.43
CA SER A 149 5.07 4.45 19.10
C SER A 149 5.14 3.27 18.12
N ALA A 150 4.24 3.18 17.14
CA ALA A 150 4.30 2.16 16.10
C ALA A 150 5.62 2.22 15.29
N HIS A 151 6.07 3.42 14.91
CA HIS A 151 7.32 3.60 14.17
C HIS A 151 8.57 3.38 15.03
N ILE A 152 8.52 3.66 16.34
CA ILE A 152 9.59 3.29 17.27
C ILE A 152 9.70 1.77 17.37
N ALA A 153 8.59 1.07 17.61
CA ALA A 153 8.57 -0.40 17.67
C ALA A 153 9.01 -1.05 16.34
N ALA A 154 8.63 -0.48 15.20
CA ALA A 154 9.07 -0.94 13.88
C ALA A 154 10.60 -0.81 13.70
N ARG A 155 11.22 0.27 14.19
CA ARG A 155 12.68 0.47 14.13
C ARG A 155 13.43 -0.56 14.99
N GLY A 156 12.94 -0.85 16.20
CA GLY A 156 13.56 -1.83 17.10
C GLY A 156 13.31 -3.29 16.72
N SER A 157 12.23 -3.56 15.97
CA SER A 157 11.72 -4.89 15.59
C SER A 157 12.74 -6.03 15.57
N LEU A 158 12.46 -7.06 16.40
CA LEU A 158 13.29 -8.27 16.51
C LEU A 158 13.42 -9.06 15.20
N LYS A 159 12.50 -8.88 14.23
CA LYS A 159 12.62 -9.48 12.89
C LYS A 159 13.81 -8.90 12.09
N ARG A 160 14.27 -7.69 12.41
CA ARG A 160 15.40 -7.03 11.73
C ARG A 160 16.73 -7.62 12.22
N PRO A 161 17.75 -7.76 11.36
CA PRO A 161 19.12 -8.06 11.77
C PRO A 161 19.61 -7.07 12.84
N LYS A 162 20.43 -7.54 13.78
CA LYS A 162 20.81 -6.78 14.99
C LYS A 162 21.52 -5.46 14.64
N GLU A 163 22.32 -5.48 13.59
CA GLU A 163 23.04 -4.37 12.99
C GLU A 163 22.15 -3.29 12.34
N TYR A 164 20.88 -3.58 12.08
CA TYR A 164 19.92 -2.64 11.48
C TYR A 164 18.79 -2.23 12.43
N ARG A 165 18.73 -2.77 13.65
CA ARG A 165 17.78 -2.30 14.68
C ARG A 165 18.10 -0.86 15.06
N GLU A 166 17.08 -0.12 15.49
CA GLU A 166 17.09 1.32 15.74
C GLU A 166 17.40 2.22 14.52
N ARG A 167 17.98 1.70 13.43
CA ARG A 167 18.11 2.44 12.16
C ARG A 167 16.73 2.86 11.67
N ALA A 168 16.57 4.16 11.37
CA ALA A 168 15.38 4.69 10.72
C ALA A 168 15.12 4.04 9.35
N PHE A 169 13.91 4.23 8.82
CA PHE A 169 13.62 3.90 7.41
C PHE A 169 14.63 4.60 6.50
N GLN A 170 15.15 3.88 5.51
CA GLN A 170 16.07 4.40 4.51
C GLN A 170 15.37 4.63 3.18
N LEU A 171 16.06 5.29 2.25
CA LEU A 171 15.51 5.68 0.96
C LEU A 171 14.97 4.49 0.15
N ASP A 172 15.69 3.37 0.13
CA ASP A 172 15.28 2.15 -0.57
C ASP A 172 14.06 1.50 0.09
N GLU A 173 14.05 1.37 1.42
CA GLU A 173 12.89 0.92 2.22
C GLU A 173 11.65 1.80 1.98
N CYS A 174 11.81 3.14 1.93
CA CYS A 174 10.75 4.09 1.59
C CYS A 174 10.24 3.94 0.15
N ARG A 175 11.12 3.64 -0.82
CA ARG A 175 10.73 3.40 -2.21
C ARG A 175 9.96 2.09 -2.38
N VAL A 176 10.38 1.01 -1.71
CA VAL A 176 9.62 -0.25 -1.64
C VAL A 176 8.22 0.01 -1.07
N TRP A 177 8.13 0.74 0.04
CA TRP A 177 6.87 1.13 0.66
C TRP A 177 5.95 1.87 -0.34
N MET A 178 6.45 2.93 -0.99
CA MET A 178 5.65 3.73 -1.93
C MET A 178 5.18 2.92 -3.14
N ARG A 179 6.05 2.09 -3.72
CA ARG A 179 5.74 1.24 -4.87
C ARG A 179 4.63 0.23 -4.57
N LEU A 180 4.70 -0.48 -3.44
CA LEU A 180 3.66 -1.42 -3.03
C LEU A 180 2.35 -0.71 -2.64
N HIS A 181 2.44 0.47 -2.03
CA HIS A 181 1.27 1.27 -1.65
C HIS A 181 0.51 1.82 -2.87
N PHE A 182 1.22 2.35 -3.87
CA PHE A 182 0.58 2.79 -5.11
C PHE A 182 0.04 1.63 -5.96
N TRP A 183 0.66 0.45 -5.93
CA TRP A 183 0.10 -0.75 -6.54
C TRP A 183 -1.22 -1.17 -5.85
N ALA A 184 -1.26 -1.19 -4.51
CA ALA A 184 -2.48 -1.46 -3.76
C ALA A 184 -3.61 -0.44 -4.03
N MET A 185 -3.26 0.83 -4.23
CA MET A 185 -4.18 1.90 -4.59
C MET A 185 -4.75 1.77 -6.02
N ARG A 186 -4.02 1.10 -6.93
CA ARG A 186 -4.54 0.73 -8.26
C ARG A 186 -5.53 -0.43 -8.17
N GLU A 187 -5.17 -1.48 -7.43
CA GLU A 187 -6.04 -2.66 -7.25
C GLU A 187 -7.31 -2.37 -6.44
N SER A 188 -7.28 -1.42 -5.51
CA SER A 188 -8.49 -0.93 -4.85
C SER A 188 -9.42 -0.18 -5.79
N GLY A 189 -8.99 0.17 -7.01
CA GLY A 189 -9.77 0.94 -7.97
C GLY A 189 -9.88 2.43 -7.64
N VAL A 190 -9.23 2.93 -6.57
CA VAL A 190 -9.29 4.34 -6.16
C VAL A 190 -8.85 5.29 -7.28
N PHE A 191 -7.84 4.92 -8.08
CA PHE A 191 -7.44 5.70 -9.27
C PHE A 191 -8.55 5.88 -10.31
N VAL A 192 -9.40 4.87 -10.49
CA VAL A 192 -10.51 4.91 -11.48
C VAL A 192 -11.73 5.59 -10.89
N GLN A 193 -11.98 5.38 -9.59
CA GLN A 193 -13.09 5.96 -8.83
C GLN A 193 -12.95 7.47 -8.66
N SER A 194 -11.74 7.97 -8.37
CA SER A 194 -11.46 9.40 -8.23
C SER A 194 -10.02 9.75 -8.66
N PRO A 195 -9.82 10.21 -9.91
CA PRO A 195 -8.54 10.76 -10.34
C PRO A 195 -8.13 12.00 -9.56
N SER A 196 -9.11 12.81 -9.11
CA SER A 196 -8.89 14.01 -8.28
C SER A 196 -8.29 13.65 -6.90
N PHE A 197 -8.86 12.63 -6.23
CA PHE A 197 -8.28 12.11 -5.01
C PHE A 197 -6.94 11.45 -5.28
N ALA A 198 -6.78 10.74 -6.38
CA ALA A 198 -5.55 10.03 -6.67
C ALA A 198 -4.35 10.98 -6.84
N ASP A 199 -4.50 12.08 -7.60
CA ASP A 199 -3.48 13.13 -7.70
C ASP A 199 -3.15 13.75 -6.33
N TYR A 200 -4.18 14.16 -5.59
CA TYR A 200 -4.02 14.72 -4.25
C TYR A 200 -3.29 13.75 -3.30
N TYR A 201 -3.66 12.47 -3.32
CA TYR A 201 -3.16 11.47 -2.40
C TYR A 201 -1.72 11.05 -2.70
N VAL A 202 -1.31 10.99 -3.97
CA VAL A 202 0.11 10.78 -4.34
C VAL A 202 0.96 11.95 -3.81
N ARG A 203 0.49 13.19 -3.96
CA ARG A 203 1.17 14.37 -3.42
C ARG A 203 1.21 14.36 -1.88
N PHE A 204 0.14 13.94 -1.21
CA PHE A 204 0.07 13.73 0.24
C PHE A 204 1.09 12.68 0.72
N ILE A 205 1.20 11.53 0.05
CA ILE A 205 2.21 10.51 0.36
C ILE A 205 3.63 11.06 0.15
N GLY A 206 3.85 11.82 -0.93
CA GLY A 206 5.12 12.49 -1.19
C GLY A 206 5.55 13.47 -0.09
N HIS A 207 4.60 14.16 0.55
CA HIS A 207 4.89 14.96 1.73
C HIS A 207 5.26 14.07 2.95
N TYR A 208 4.39 13.11 3.32
CA TYR A 208 4.58 12.34 4.55
C TYR A 208 5.79 11.39 4.52
N ILE A 209 6.18 10.86 3.36
CA ILE A 209 7.38 9.98 3.28
C ILE A 209 8.67 10.75 3.63
N GLY A 210 8.69 12.08 3.39
CA GLY A 210 9.80 12.97 3.75
C GLY A 210 10.05 13.11 5.26
N VAL A 211 9.08 12.75 6.10
CA VAL A 211 9.23 12.69 7.57
C VAL A 211 10.14 11.53 8.01
N TYR A 212 10.23 10.47 7.18
CA TYR A 212 11.03 9.28 7.47
C TYR A 212 12.40 9.32 6.80
N GLU A 213 12.46 9.70 5.52
CA GLU A 213 13.69 10.04 4.83
C GLU A 213 13.46 11.17 3.83
N THR A 214 14.20 12.26 4.03
CA THR A 214 14.11 13.57 3.38
C THR A 214 14.24 13.55 1.87
N GLN A 215 14.96 12.59 1.28
CA GLN A 215 15.11 12.46 -0.18
C GLN A 215 14.01 11.61 -0.83
N SER A 216 13.24 10.85 -0.04
CA SER A 216 12.15 9.99 -0.55
C SER A 216 11.07 10.71 -1.38
N PRO A 217 10.66 11.97 -1.08
CA PRO A 217 9.67 12.69 -1.90
C PRO A 217 10.04 12.78 -3.39
N LEU A 218 11.34 12.86 -3.71
CA LEU A 218 11.85 12.91 -5.08
C LEU A 218 11.44 11.67 -5.91
N PHE A 219 11.28 10.53 -5.25
CA PHE A 219 11.01 9.23 -5.87
C PHE A 219 9.52 8.89 -5.92
N THR A 220 8.63 9.72 -5.38
CA THR A 220 7.20 9.38 -5.31
C THR A 220 6.55 9.26 -6.69
N ARG A 221 6.89 10.16 -7.63
CA ARG A 221 6.41 10.08 -9.03
C ARG A 221 6.98 8.87 -9.77
N GLU A 222 8.23 8.50 -9.51
CA GLU A 222 8.85 7.29 -10.05
C GLU A 222 8.18 6.02 -9.51
N SER A 223 7.97 5.95 -8.19
CA SER A 223 7.27 4.84 -7.53
C SER A 223 5.82 4.69 -8.04
N LEU A 224 5.15 5.81 -8.32
CA LEU A 224 3.84 5.83 -8.95
C LEU A 224 3.87 5.24 -10.37
N ARG A 225 4.86 5.62 -11.19
CA ARG A 225 5.05 5.06 -12.55
C ARG A 225 5.35 3.57 -12.50
N TRP A 226 6.28 3.15 -11.64
CA TRP A 226 6.63 1.74 -11.45
C TRP A 226 5.40 0.88 -11.16
N SER A 227 4.53 1.34 -10.23
CA SER A 227 3.30 0.62 -9.90
C SER A 227 2.25 0.53 -11.02
N ALA A 228 2.41 1.30 -12.10
CA ALA A 228 1.49 1.30 -13.25
C ALA A 228 1.80 0.21 -14.27
N ASP A 229 3.01 -0.35 -14.21
CA ASP A 229 3.58 -1.21 -15.23
C ASP A 229 3.50 -2.68 -14.80
N PRO A 230 2.75 -3.55 -15.51
CA PRO A 230 2.66 -4.97 -15.19
C PRO A 230 4.01 -5.69 -15.21
N GLU A 231 4.95 -5.30 -16.09
CA GLU A 231 6.25 -5.96 -16.20
C GLU A 231 7.07 -5.77 -14.91
N ASN A 232 6.97 -4.58 -14.30
CA ASN A 232 7.59 -4.28 -13.01
C ASN A 232 7.01 -5.14 -11.87
N ILE A 233 5.69 -5.36 -11.87
CA ILE A 233 5.02 -6.23 -10.88
C ILE A 233 5.42 -7.69 -11.08
N ASP A 234 5.40 -8.19 -12.31
CA ASP A 234 5.78 -9.56 -12.65
C ASP A 234 7.25 -9.83 -12.30
N ASN A 235 8.16 -8.90 -12.62
CA ASN A 235 9.56 -8.97 -12.24
C ASN A 235 9.74 -8.95 -10.71
N TYR A 236 9.01 -8.13 -9.97
CA TYR A 236 9.04 -8.14 -8.50
C TYR A 236 8.58 -9.49 -7.93
N ILE A 237 7.51 -10.08 -8.46
CA ILE A 237 6.99 -11.39 -8.03
C ILE A 237 8.00 -12.51 -8.38
N ALA A 238 8.56 -12.50 -9.59
CA ALA A 238 9.53 -13.47 -10.07
C ALA A 238 10.84 -13.44 -9.26
N ASN A 239 11.28 -12.25 -8.83
CA ASN A 239 12.42 -12.06 -7.92
C ASN A 239 12.09 -12.38 -6.45
N GLY A 240 11.06 -13.18 -6.19
CA GLY A 240 10.69 -13.64 -4.85
C GLY A 240 10.12 -12.53 -3.95
N ARG A 241 9.45 -11.53 -4.54
CA ARG A 241 8.95 -10.31 -3.86
C ARG A 241 10.08 -9.48 -3.26
N ARG A 242 11.03 -9.11 -4.12
CA ARG A 242 12.16 -8.25 -3.77
C ARG A 242 12.46 -7.26 -4.91
N MET A 243 12.48 -5.97 -4.59
CA MET A 243 12.82 -4.91 -5.56
C MET A 243 14.33 -4.77 -5.72
N ILE A 244 14.92 -5.64 -6.53
CA ILE A 244 16.35 -5.66 -6.83
C ILE A 244 16.85 -4.41 -7.58
N ASP A 245 15.94 -3.64 -8.17
CA ASP A 245 16.17 -2.36 -8.85
C ASP A 245 16.12 -1.15 -7.89
N VAL A 246 15.97 -1.39 -6.58
CA VAL A 246 15.86 -0.35 -5.54
C VAL A 246 16.80 -0.64 -4.37
N LEU A 247 16.79 -1.87 -3.86
CA LEU A 247 17.49 -2.24 -2.62
C LEU A 247 19.01 -2.21 -2.79
N GLY A 248 19.69 -1.42 -1.96
CA GLY A 248 21.14 -1.29 -1.97
C GLY A 248 21.73 -0.35 -3.03
N LEU A 249 20.91 0.40 -3.77
CA LEU A 249 21.40 1.48 -4.65
C LEU A 249 21.93 2.67 -3.85
N SER A 250 22.98 3.32 -4.35
CA SER A 250 23.35 4.67 -3.93
C SER A 250 22.29 5.71 -4.34
N ILE A 251 22.34 6.90 -3.73
CA ILE A 251 21.47 8.02 -4.13
C ILE A 251 21.77 8.45 -5.57
N GLU A 252 23.03 8.45 -6.00
CA GLU A 252 23.44 8.78 -7.36
C GLU A 252 22.83 7.83 -8.40
N GLU A 253 22.90 6.51 -8.15
CA GLU A 253 22.29 5.49 -9.00
C GLU A 253 20.76 5.60 -9.02
N ALA A 254 20.14 5.72 -7.84
CA ALA A 254 18.70 5.88 -7.73
C ALA A 254 18.21 7.13 -8.49
N ARG A 255 18.93 8.27 -8.40
CA ARG A 255 18.59 9.49 -9.14
C ARG A 255 18.60 9.31 -10.66
N GLN A 256 19.34 8.33 -11.21
CA GLN A 256 19.29 8.05 -12.66
C GLN A 256 17.96 7.44 -13.11
N GLN A 257 17.17 6.85 -12.20
CA GLN A 257 15.87 6.23 -12.48
C GLN A 257 14.72 7.26 -12.59
N ILE A 258 14.99 8.53 -12.29
CA ILE A 258 14.03 9.64 -12.36
C ILE A 258 14.30 10.47 -13.63
N PRO A 259 13.28 10.99 -14.36
CA PRO A 259 13.48 11.94 -15.46
C PRO A 259 14.23 13.21 -15.03
N GLU A 260 15.05 13.79 -15.90
CA GLU A 260 15.96 14.90 -15.55
C GLU A 260 15.21 16.13 -15.01
N GLU A 261 14.08 16.46 -15.61
CA GLU A 261 13.17 17.53 -15.22
C GLU A 261 12.59 17.33 -13.81
N GLU A 262 12.39 16.07 -13.38
CA GLU A 262 11.90 15.77 -12.03
C GLU A 262 13.02 15.79 -10.98
N ARG A 263 14.29 15.55 -11.36
CA ARG A 263 15.45 15.56 -10.45
C ARG A 263 15.74 16.92 -9.82
N SER A 264 15.22 17.99 -10.43
CA SER A 264 15.45 19.40 -10.08
C SER A 264 14.18 20.12 -9.59
N ASP A 265 13.04 19.43 -9.54
CA ASP A 265 11.77 20.00 -9.09
C ASP A 265 11.72 20.11 -7.57
N THR A 266 12.04 21.31 -7.06
CA THR A 266 12.01 21.65 -5.63
C THR A 266 10.64 22.11 -5.12
N GLN A 267 9.63 22.15 -5.99
CA GLN A 267 8.31 22.71 -5.68
C GLN A 267 7.26 21.60 -5.48
N TRP A 268 7.46 20.42 -6.07
CA TRP A 268 6.60 19.25 -5.84
C TRP A 268 6.84 18.68 -4.43
N PRO A 269 5.82 18.22 -3.67
CA PRO A 269 4.41 18.00 -4.05
C PRO A 269 3.47 19.22 -3.91
N TYR A 270 3.99 20.41 -3.64
CA TYR A 270 3.21 21.57 -3.20
C TYR A 270 2.75 22.51 -4.31
N HIS A 271 3.03 22.22 -5.59
CA HIS A 271 2.68 23.07 -6.74
C HIS A 271 1.26 23.63 -6.58
N THR A 272 1.13 24.93 -6.35
CA THR A 272 -0.14 25.61 -6.57
C THR A 272 -0.36 25.69 -8.07
N VAL A 273 -1.63 25.69 -8.50
CA VAL A 273 -1.95 26.13 -9.86
C VAL A 273 -1.41 27.55 -9.96
N LYS A 274 -0.38 27.79 -10.77
CA LYS A 274 -0.01 29.16 -11.15
C LYS A 274 -1.27 29.76 -11.73
N GLU A 275 -1.80 30.81 -11.09
CA GLU A 275 -2.81 31.65 -11.71
C GLU A 275 -2.21 32.13 -13.03
N SER A 276 -2.69 31.57 -14.13
CA SER A 276 -2.39 32.06 -15.46
C SER A 276 -3.12 33.39 -15.59
N ILE A 277 -2.44 34.45 -15.15
CA ILE A 277 -2.87 35.83 -15.35
C ILE A 277 -3.03 36.02 -16.85
N ALA A 278 -4.28 36.23 -17.26
CA ALA A 278 -4.74 36.55 -18.60
C ALA A 278 -5.61 37.80 -18.52
#